data_AF-A0A2R6EJI4-F1
#
_entry.id   AF-A0A2R6EJI4-F1
#
_cell.length_a   1.000
_cell.length_b   1.000
_cell.length_c   1.000
_cell.angle_alpha   90.00
_cell.angle_beta   90.00
_cell.angle_gamma   90.00
#
_symmetry.space_group_name_H-M   'P 1'
#
loop_
_entity.id
_entity.type
_entity.pdbx_description
1 polymer ?
#
loop_
_entity_poly.entity_id
_entity_poly.type
_entity_poly.pdbx_seq_one_letter_code
_entity_poly.pdbx_strand_id
1 'polypeptide(L)' 'MPVSGYDPEDLDDTLSNLLAERDPSNWLSDEEIREWENGASPVELLDEEDIHDLLRNDAAATEEGDSAS' A
#
# COMPACT_ATOMS: atom_id res chain seq x y z
N MET A 1 -12.81 4.51 5.11
CA MET A 1 -13.16 3.91 6.43
C MET A 1 -11.88 3.86 7.27
N PRO A 2 -11.89 3.82 8.61
CA PRO A 2 -10.65 3.71 9.39
C PRO A 2 -10.08 2.29 9.30
N VAL A 3 -8.93 2.14 8.65
CA VAL A 3 -8.16 0.88 8.60
C VAL A 3 -7.48 0.74 9.97
N SER A 4 -7.88 -0.27 10.76
CA SER A 4 -7.37 -0.42 12.13
C SER A 4 -5.86 -0.69 12.13
N GLY A 5 -5.07 0.32 12.49
CA GLY A 5 -3.60 0.24 12.60
C GLY A 5 -2.84 1.36 11.91
N TYR A 6 -3.47 2.11 11.00
CA TYR A 6 -2.86 3.22 10.27
C TYR A 6 -3.71 4.48 10.40
N ASP A 7 -3.08 5.62 10.70
CA ASP A 7 -3.73 6.93 10.57
C ASP A 7 -3.97 7.22 9.08
N PRO A 8 -5.05 7.92 8.71
CA PRO A 8 -5.36 8.18 7.30
C PRO A 8 -4.27 9.00 6.59
N GLU A 9 -3.49 9.80 7.33
CA GLU A 9 -2.34 10.54 6.78
C GLU A 9 -1.14 9.61 6.54
N ASP A 10 -0.73 8.79 7.52
CA ASP A 10 0.37 7.82 7.36
C ASP A 10 0.04 6.67 6.39
N LEU A 11 -1.24 6.30 6.26
CA LEU A 11 -1.69 5.23 5.38
C LEU A 11 -1.37 5.58 3.92
N ASP A 12 -1.61 6.82 3.51
CA ASP A 12 -1.36 7.26 2.14
C ASP A 12 0.13 7.20 1.78
N ASP A 13 0.98 7.77 2.64
CA ASP A 13 2.44 7.70 2.51
C ASP A 13 2.94 6.25 2.50
N THR A 14 2.40 5.39 3.38
CA THR A 14 2.76 3.97 3.45
C THR A 14 2.39 3.24 2.16
N LEU A 15 1.16 3.39 1.67
CA LEU A 15 0.70 2.76 0.43
C LEU A 15 1.48 3.28 -0.77
N SER A 16 1.76 4.59 -0.83
CA SER A 16 2.55 5.19 -1.91
C SER A 16 3.99 4.64 -1.90
N ASN A 17 4.59 4.48 -0.73
CA ASN A 17 5.92 3.89 -0.62
C ASN A 17 5.90 2.41 -1.04
N LEU A 18 4.91 1.62 -0.58
CA LEU A 18 4.76 0.22 -0.96
C LEU A 18 4.52 0.02 -2.46
N LEU A 19 3.70 0.88 -3.08
CA LEU A 19 3.48 0.87 -4.53
C LEU A 19 4.74 1.25 -5.29
N ALA A 20 5.58 2.15 -4.77
CA ALA A 20 6.85 2.54 -5.38
C ALA A 20 7.95 1.47 -5.21
N GLU A 21 7.96 0.76 -4.09
CA GLU A 21 8.88 -0.34 -3.84
C GLU A 21 8.49 -1.62 -4.59
N ARG A 22 7.20 -1.77 -4.91
CA ARG A 22 6.64 -2.90 -5.64
C ARG A 22 6.21 -2.47 -7.04
N ASP A 23 5.57 -3.39 -7.76
CA ASP A 23 5.08 -3.11 -9.11
C ASP A 23 3.60 -2.71 -9.05
N PRO A 24 3.27 -1.41 -9.17
CA PRO A 24 1.92 -0.89 -8.93
C PRO A 24 0.89 -1.49 -9.89
N SER A 25 1.32 -2.05 -11.02
CA SER A 25 0.43 -2.72 -11.98
C SER A 25 -0.23 -4.00 -11.48
N ASN A 26 0.19 -4.53 -10.32
CA ASN A 26 -0.49 -5.66 -9.68
C ASN A 26 -1.74 -5.24 -8.91
N TRP A 27 -1.84 -3.97 -8.52
CA TRP A 27 -2.94 -3.44 -7.70
C TRP A 27 -3.74 -2.34 -8.41
N LEU A 28 -3.09 -1.57 -9.26
CA LEU A 28 -3.66 -0.44 -9.99
C LEU A 28 -3.72 -0.74 -11.50
N SER A 29 -4.77 -0.27 -12.14
CA SER A 29 -4.90 -0.26 -13.60
C SER A 29 -4.03 0.84 -14.23
N ASP A 30 -3.76 0.75 -15.54
CA ASP A 30 -3.00 1.77 -16.28
C ASP A 30 -3.53 3.21 -16.13
N GLU A 31 -4.84 3.37 -15.91
CA GLU A 31 -5.46 4.68 -15.67
C GLU A 31 -5.15 5.20 -14.26
N GLU A 32 -5.32 4.35 -13.24
CA GLU A 32 -5.09 4.68 -11.83
C GLU A 32 -3.60 4.93 -11.55
N ILE A 33 -2.71 4.18 -12.19
CA ILE A 33 -1.26 4.43 -12.14
C ILE A 33 -0.94 5.84 -12.60
N ARG A 34 -1.57 6.31 -13.69
CA ARG A 34 -1.35 7.68 -14.16
C ARG A 34 -1.86 8.69 -13.14
N GLU A 35 -3.00 8.44 -12.52
CA GLU A 35 -3.52 9.34 -11.48
C GLU A 35 -2.56 9.41 -10.28
N TRP A 36 -2.05 8.26 -9.85
CA TRP A 36 -1.03 8.18 -8.81
C TRP A 36 0.26 8.92 -9.18
N GLU A 37 0.75 8.77 -10.41
CA GLU A 37 1.90 9.53 -10.93
C GLU A 37 1.64 11.05 -11.00
N ASN A 38 0.37 11.47 -11.10
CA ASN A 38 -0.04 12.87 -11.02
C ASN A 38 -0.20 13.38 -9.57
N GLY A 39 0.05 12.53 -8.57
CA GLY A 39 -0.03 12.86 -7.15
C GLY A 39 -1.40 12.58 -6.53
N ALA A 40 -2.21 11.70 -7.12
CA ALA A 40 -3.43 11.22 -6.49
C ALA A 40 -3.12 10.28 -5.31
N SER A 41 -4.00 10.30 -4.31
CA SER A 41 -3.89 9.47 -3.11
C SER A 41 -4.10 7.99 -3.46
N PRO A 42 -3.14 7.08 -3.23
CA PRO A 42 -3.38 5.66 -3.40
C PRO A 42 -4.53 5.12 -2.54
N VAL A 43 -4.88 5.74 -1.40
CA VAL A 43 -6.10 5.37 -0.63
C VAL A 43 -7.41 5.66 -1.36
N GLU A 44 -7.40 6.57 -2.33
CA GLU A 44 -8.58 6.90 -3.15
C GLU A 44 -8.64 6.05 -4.43
N LEU A 45 -7.49 5.51 -4.86
CA LEU A 45 -7.37 4.67 -6.04
C LEU A 45 -7.52 3.18 -5.72
N LEU A 46 -7.00 2.74 -4.57
CA LEU A 46 -7.08 1.34 -4.15
C LEU A 46 -8.39 1.06 -3.41
N ASP A 47 -8.93 -0.13 -3.67
CA ASP A 47 -10.03 -0.67 -2.88
C ASP A 47 -9.57 -1.15 -1.50
N GLU A 48 -10.52 -1.25 -0.57
CA GLU A 48 -10.24 -1.69 0.81
C GLU A 48 -9.60 -3.09 0.87
N GLU A 49 -9.97 -3.98 -0.06
CA GLU A 49 -9.40 -5.32 -0.18
C GLU A 49 -7.93 -5.27 -0.61
N ASP A 50 -7.59 -4.45 -1.61
CA ASP A 50 -6.22 -4.31 -2.12
C ASP A 50 -5.30 -3.65 -1.10
N ILE A 51 -5.79 -2.62 -0.39
CA ILE A 51 -5.08 -1.99 0.73
C ILE A 51 -4.74 -3.04 1.78
N HIS A 52 -5.71 -3.87 2.17
CA HIS A 52 -5.49 -4.88 3.21
C HIS A 52 -4.51 -5.96 2.75
N ASP A 53 -4.55 -6.37 1.48
CA ASP A 53 -3.61 -7.35 0.94
C ASP A 53 -2.18 -6.78 0.82
N LEU A 54 -2.05 -5.53 0.37
CA LEU A 54 -0.76 -4.82 0.26
C LEU A 54 -0.07 -4.71 1.64
N LEU A 55 -0.83 -4.27 2.65
CA LEU A 55 -0.37 -4.12 4.03
C LEU A 55 -0.06 -5.47 4.69
N ARG A 56 -0.87 -6.50 4.44
CA ARG A 56 -0.62 -7.84 4.98
C ARG A 56 0.68 -8.44 4.43
N ASN A 57 0.95 -8.23 3.15
CA ASN A 57 2.17 -8.71 2.52
C ASN A 57 3.41 -7.95 3.01
N ASP A 58 3.27 -6.66 3.37
CA ASP A 58 4.33 -5.90 4.03
C ASP A 58 4.63 -6.38 5.46
N ALA A 59 3.58 -6.58 6.27
CA ALA A 59 3.74 -7.14 7.61
C ALA A 59 4.43 -8.51 7.57
N ALA A 60 4.04 -9.39 6.64
CA ALA A 60 4.69 -10.68 6.45
C ALA A 60 6.19 -10.55 6.07
N ALA A 61 6.55 -9.55 5.26
CA ALA A 61 7.95 -9.31 4.89
C ALA A 61 8.80 -8.78 6.06
N THR A 62 8.20 -8.04 6.99
CA THR A 62 8.88 -7.51 8.18
C THR A 62 9.09 -8.59 9.27
N GLU A 63 8.21 -9.59 9.36
CA GLU A 63 8.26 -10.62 10.43
C GLU A 63 9.23 -11.80 10.15
N GLU A 64 9.89 -11.86 8.99
CA GLU A 64 10.93 -12.88 8.71
C GLU A 64 12.37 -12.46 9.12
N GLY A 65 12.51 -11.34 9.85
CA GLY A 65 13.79 -10.80 10.33
C GLY A 65 14.20 -11.13 11.77
N ASP A 66 13.31 -11.67 12.61
CA ASP A 66 13.58 -11.89 14.05
C ASP A 66 13.29 -13.35 14.48
N SER A 67 14.10 -14.27 13.98
CA SER A 67 14.20 -15.64 14.52
C SER A 67 15.62 -16.17 14.35
N ALA A 68 16.61 -15.41 14.82
CA ALA A 68 17.96 -15.90 15.05
C ALA A 68 18.64 -15.08 16.15
N SER A 69 18.43 -15.43 17.42
CA SER A 69 19.53 -15.53 18.39
C SER A 69 19.19 -16.29 19.66
#